data_AF-A0AAX4A7X2-F1
#
_entry.id   AF-A0AAX4A7X2-F1
#
_cell.length_a   1.000
_cell.length_b   1.000
_cell.length_c   1.000
_cell.angle_alpha   90.00
_cell.angle_beta   90.00
_cell.angle_gamma   90.00
#
_symmetry.space_group_name_H-M   'P 1'
#
loop_
_entity.id
_entity.type
_entity.pdbx_description
1 polymer ?
#
loop_
_entity_poly.entity_id
_entity_poly.type
_entity_poly.pdbx_seq_one_letter_code
_entity_poly.pdbx_strand_id
1 'polypeptide(L)'
;MPVSLFMNHHGMMFGYGHLGIVNVIFGLVLFFLIIKMIIGISFMRKNSTEKEERYQDKGMSKKENIERYHEAGLSDTDIKIFRENLSEAKENIKTWEKLLKKEDDLQVVESVTGGLDASKHTFKYIVQNPQELTKQNEFLYKDLPNMVKLSEKFIEMKKQSVRTEDINRDLDETLLLIKTLSNSISKNYHEILMDDVNIIKHQVDFDK
;
A
#
# COMPACT_ATOMS: atom_id res chain seq x y z
N MET A 1 46.07 -28.01 74.62
CA MET A 1 45.30 -27.03 75.41
C MET A 1 46.29 -26.18 76.20
N PRO A 2 46.04 -24.89 76.48
CA PRO A 2 44.74 -24.20 76.58
C PRO A 2 44.62 -23.00 75.61
N VAL A 3 43.61 -22.12 75.60
CA VAL A 3 42.13 -22.10 75.76
C VAL A 3 41.70 -20.78 75.09
N SER A 4 40.49 -20.80 74.52
CA SER A 4 39.69 -19.82 73.75
C SER A 4 39.48 -18.38 74.28
N LEU A 5 39.03 -17.48 73.36
CA LEU A 5 37.95 -16.45 73.43
C LEU A 5 38.32 -15.25 72.51
N PHE A 6 37.51 -14.59 71.69
CA PHE A 6 36.06 -14.48 71.47
C PHE A 6 35.77 -14.05 70.02
N MET A 7 34.57 -14.37 69.54
CA MET A 7 33.95 -13.95 68.28
C MET A 7 33.76 -12.43 68.17
N ASN A 8 33.73 -11.91 66.94
CA ASN A 8 32.70 -10.93 66.57
C ASN A 8 32.32 -11.04 65.09
N HIS A 9 31.03 -11.24 64.89
CA HIS A 9 30.32 -11.34 63.61
C HIS A 9 30.10 -9.93 63.06
N HIS A 10 30.45 -9.66 61.80
CA HIS A 10 29.75 -8.66 60.97
C HIS A 10 29.74 -9.19 59.53
N GLY A 11 28.57 -9.65 59.10
CA GLY A 11 28.27 -9.77 57.69
C GLY A 11 27.96 -8.40 57.08
N MET A 12 27.52 -8.46 55.82
CA MET A 12 27.05 -7.39 54.93
C MET A 12 28.16 -6.80 54.05
N MET A 13 27.97 -6.61 52.73
CA MET A 13 26.88 -6.91 51.81
C MET A 13 27.46 -6.65 50.41
N PHE A 14 26.94 -7.36 49.42
CA PHE A 14 27.15 -7.10 47.99
C PHE A 14 26.93 -5.62 47.65
N GLY A 15 27.88 -5.02 46.92
CA GLY A 15 27.80 -3.64 46.42
C GLY A 15 28.11 -3.50 44.93
N TYR A 16 27.93 -4.55 44.12
CA TYR A 16 27.97 -4.47 42.65
C TYR A 16 26.54 -4.49 42.10
N GLY A 17 25.75 -3.47 42.42
CA GLY A 17 24.28 -3.54 42.23
C GLY A 17 23.68 -2.68 41.14
N HIS A 18 24.08 -1.40 41.01
CA HIS A 18 23.25 -0.47 40.23
C HIS A 18 23.99 0.41 39.22
N LEU A 19 25.21 0.90 39.50
CA LEU A 19 25.90 1.79 38.57
C LEU A 19 26.47 1.07 37.33
N GLY A 20 26.85 -0.21 37.47
CA GLY A 20 27.35 -1.01 36.35
C GLY A 20 26.28 -1.39 35.33
N ILE A 21 25.09 -1.76 35.81
CA ILE A 21 23.99 -2.21 34.95
C ILE A 21 23.44 -1.05 34.11
N VAL A 22 23.32 0.15 34.70
CA VAL A 22 22.86 1.35 33.95
C VAL A 22 23.84 1.69 32.83
N ASN A 23 25.15 1.60 33.08
CA ASN A 23 26.17 1.84 32.04
C ASN A 23 26.16 0.78 30.94
N VAL A 24 25.87 -0.49 31.27
CA VAL A 24 25.73 -1.56 30.27
C VAL A 24 24.46 -1.38 29.43
N ILE A 25 23.33 -1.04 30.05
CA ILE A 25 22.07 -0.78 29.34
C ILE A 25 22.21 0.45 28.45
N PHE A 26 22.83 1.53 28.96
CA PHE A 26 23.06 2.75 28.17
C PHE A 26 24.00 2.47 26.99
N GLY A 27 25.02 1.63 27.20
CA GLY A 27 25.90 1.15 26.12
C GLY A 27 25.15 0.33 25.06
N LEU A 28 24.24 -0.55 25.45
CA LEU A 28 23.43 -1.35 24.52
C LEU A 28 22.42 -0.50 23.75
N VAL A 29 21.79 0.49 24.41
CA VAL A 29 20.87 1.43 23.76
C VAL A 29 21.62 2.31 22.75
N LEU A 30 22.77 2.87 23.12
CA LEU A 30 23.62 3.64 22.21
C LEU A 30 24.12 2.79 21.04
N PHE A 31 24.49 1.54 21.30
CA PHE A 31 24.89 0.60 20.24
C PHE A 31 23.74 0.32 19.26
N PHE A 32 22.50 0.15 19.74
CA PHE A 32 21.33 -0.02 18.88
C PHE A 32 21.00 1.23 18.06
N LEU A 33 21.18 2.43 18.64
CA LEU A 33 21.01 3.70 17.92
C LEU A 33 22.09 3.89 16.85
N ILE A 34 23.34 3.50 17.12
CA ILE A 34 24.43 3.56 16.14
C ILE A 34 24.19 2.55 15.02
N ILE A 35 23.71 1.34 15.33
CA ILE A 35 23.32 0.36 14.29
C ILE A 35 22.17 0.89 13.43
N LYS A 36 21.11 1.45 14.04
CA LYS A 36 20.01 2.07 13.27
C LYS A 36 20.46 3.30 12.49
N MET A 37 21.44 4.05 12.98
CA MET A 37 22.04 5.18 12.28
C MET A 37 22.94 4.72 11.12
N ILE A 38 23.70 3.63 11.25
CA ILE A 38 24.51 3.06 10.16
C ILE A 38 23.61 2.41 9.10
N ILE A 39 22.57 1.68 9.50
CA ILE A 39 21.55 1.13 8.58
C ILE A 39 20.77 2.27 7.92
N GLY A 40 20.39 3.30 8.68
CA GLY A 40 19.70 4.49 8.20
C GLY A 40 20.56 5.33 7.25
N ILE A 41 21.85 5.52 7.53
CA ILE A 41 22.78 6.22 6.64
C ILE A 41 23.10 5.37 5.40
N SER A 42 23.18 4.04 5.50
CA SER A 42 23.31 3.16 4.33
C SER A 42 22.03 3.11 3.49
N PHE A 43 20.86 3.31 4.11
CA PHE A 43 19.57 3.46 3.43
C PHE A 43 19.43 4.84 2.77
N MET A 44 19.94 5.90 3.43
CA MET A 44 19.81 7.28 2.97
C MET A 44 20.91 7.70 1.97
N ARG A 45 22.10 7.08 2.04
CA ARG A 45 23.19 7.27 1.06
C ARG A 45 22.99 6.43 -0.22
N LYS A 46 21.98 5.55 -0.23
CA LYS A 46 21.46 4.84 -1.41
C LYS A 46 20.10 5.39 -1.86
N ASN A 47 19.72 6.61 -1.47
CA ASN A 47 18.48 7.27 -1.89
C ASN A 47 18.73 8.56 -2.68
N SER A 48 19.59 8.50 -3.70
CA SER A 48 19.66 9.52 -4.77
C SER A 48 19.72 8.90 -6.17
N THR A 49 19.18 7.70 -6.29
CA THR A 49 18.53 7.27 -7.52
C THR A 49 17.17 6.80 -7.06
N GLU A 50 16.17 7.65 -7.29
CA GLU A 50 14.77 7.28 -7.36
C GLU A 50 14.70 6.10 -8.33
N LYS A 51 14.87 4.90 -7.80
CA LYS A 51 14.25 3.73 -8.38
C LYS A 51 12.79 3.90 -8.02
N GLU A 52 12.10 4.73 -8.82
CA GLU A 52 10.82 4.27 -9.34
C GLU A 52 11.02 2.77 -9.58
N GLU A 53 10.16 1.93 -9.01
CA GLU A 53 9.87 0.66 -9.65
C GLU A 53 9.29 1.04 -11.02
N ARG A 54 10.21 1.37 -11.92
CA ARG A 54 9.99 1.51 -13.34
C ARG A 54 9.41 0.17 -13.66
N TYR A 55 8.10 0.14 -13.87
CA TYR A 55 7.37 -0.99 -14.40
C TYR A 55 8.22 -1.44 -15.59
N GLN A 56 9.08 -2.44 -15.37
CA GLN A 56 9.72 -3.11 -16.46
C GLN A 56 8.55 -3.86 -17.06
N ASP A 57 7.98 -3.22 -18.08
CA ASP A 57 7.51 -3.92 -19.25
C ASP A 57 8.66 -4.83 -19.70
N LYS A 58 8.87 -5.95 -18.99
CA LYS A 58 9.29 -7.17 -19.64
C LYS A 58 8.15 -7.44 -20.58
N GLY A 59 8.25 -6.82 -21.75
CA GLY A 59 7.24 -6.85 -22.78
C GLY A 59 6.96 -8.30 -23.10
N MET A 60 5.92 -8.83 -22.46
CA MET A 60 5.14 -9.89 -23.03
C MET A 60 4.66 -9.30 -24.35
N SER A 61 5.15 -9.85 -25.44
CA SER A 61 5.00 -9.26 -26.77
C SER A 61 3.54 -8.87 -27.01
N LYS A 62 3.29 -7.75 -27.68
CA LYS A 62 1.94 -7.32 -28.10
C LYS A 62 1.12 -8.49 -28.72
N LYS A 63 1.80 -9.49 -29.32
CA LYS A 63 1.24 -10.74 -29.84
C LYS A 63 0.87 -11.76 -28.76
N GLU A 64 1.71 -11.95 -27.75
CA GLU A 64 1.55 -12.95 -26.69
C GLU A 64 0.37 -12.64 -25.75
N ASN A 65 -0.14 -11.40 -25.81
CA ASN A 65 -1.34 -10.96 -25.10
C ASN A 65 -2.62 -11.22 -25.91
N ILE A 66 -2.56 -11.14 -27.25
CA ILE A 66 -3.72 -11.32 -28.14
C ILE A 66 -4.16 -12.79 -28.17
N GLU A 67 -3.20 -13.72 -28.23
CA GLU A 67 -3.49 -15.15 -28.25
C GLU A 67 -4.22 -15.62 -26.98
N ARG A 68 -3.80 -15.14 -25.80
CA ARG A 68 -4.53 -15.39 -24.54
C ARG A 68 -5.95 -14.84 -24.53
N TYR A 69 -6.16 -13.67 -25.13
CA TYR A 69 -7.50 -13.09 -25.20
C TYR A 69 -8.40 -13.89 -26.14
N HIS A 70 -7.86 -14.43 -27.23
CA HIS A 70 -8.57 -15.38 -28.09
C HIS A 70 -8.84 -16.72 -27.40
N GLU A 71 -7.88 -17.27 -26.67
CA GLU A 71 -8.06 -18.48 -25.85
C GLU A 71 -9.16 -18.30 -24.80
N ALA A 72 -9.31 -17.07 -24.30
CA ALA A 72 -10.38 -16.71 -23.39
C ALA A 72 -11.74 -16.52 -24.13
N GLY A 73 -11.77 -16.50 -25.46
CA GLY A 73 -13.00 -16.43 -26.25
C GLY A 73 -13.40 -15.02 -26.69
N LEU A 74 -12.51 -14.02 -26.60
CA LEU A 74 -12.79 -12.68 -27.13
C LEU A 74 -12.61 -12.65 -28.66
N SER A 75 -13.53 -11.96 -29.35
CA SER A 75 -13.35 -11.61 -30.76
C SER A 75 -12.29 -10.51 -30.93
N ASP A 76 -11.74 -10.34 -32.14
CA ASP A 76 -10.79 -9.25 -32.44
C ASP A 76 -11.33 -7.86 -32.05
N THR A 77 -12.63 -7.64 -32.27
CA THR A 77 -13.32 -6.40 -31.91
C THR A 77 -13.36 -6.22 -30.40
N ASP A 78 -13.72 -7.28 -29.67
CA ASP A 78 -13.78 -7.25 -28.20
C ASP A 78 -12.39 -7.04 -27.61
N ILE A 79 -11.34 -7.63 -28.20
CA ILE A 79 -9.95 -7.41 -27.82
C ILE A 79 -9.54 -5.95 -28.01
N LYS A 80 -9.94 -5.32 -29.11
CA LYS A 80 -9.65 -3.91 -29.35
C LYS A 80 -10.30 -3.02 -28.28
N ILE A 81 -11.59 -3.22 -28.05
CA ILE A 81 -12.36 -2.49 -27.02
C ILE A 81 -11.73 -2.72 -25.64
N PHE A 82 -11.48 -3.97 -25.27
CA PHE A 82 -10.79 -4.37 -24.05
C PHE A 82 -9.48 -3.60 -23.84
N ARG A 83 -8.64 -3.52 -24.87
CA ARG A 83 -7.34 -2.82 -24.79
C ARG A 83 -7.47 -1.31 -24.70
N GLU A 84 -8.46 -0.71 -25.35
CA GLU A 84 -8.77 0.71 -25.21
C GLU A 84 -9.19 1.04 -23.77
N ASN A 85 -10.09 0.24 -23.21
CA ASN A 85 -10.61 0.43 -21.84
C ASN A 85 -9.51 0.24 -20.78
N LEU A 86 -8.65 -0.77 -20.96
CA LEU A 86 -7.49 -0.95 -20.08
C LEU A 86 -6.47 0.18 -20.22
N SER A 87 -6.32 0.76 -21.41
CA SER A 87 -5.43 1.91 -21.59
C SER A 87 -5.92 3.11 -20.79
N GLU A 88 -7.23 3.38 -20.82
CA GLU A 88 -7.86 4.45 -20.05
C GLU A 88 -7.76 4.19 -18.53
N ALA A 89 -8.09 2.98 -18.07
CA ALA A 89 -7.96 2.61 -16.67
C ALA A 89 -6.52 2.78 -16.16
N LYS A 90 -5.52 2.39 -16.96
CA LYS A 90 -4.10 2.58 -16.63
C LYS A 90 -3.74 4.06 -16.48
N GLU A 91 -4.28 4.93 -17.34
CA GLU A 91 -4.03 6.37 -17.25
C GLU A 91 -4.72 6.98 -16.04
N ASN A 92 -5.95 6.55 -15.71
CA ASN A 92 -6.64 6.98 -14.49
C ASN A 92 -5.84 6.60 -13.23
N ILE A 93 -5.33 5.37 -13.14
CA ILE A 93 -4.50 4.92 -12.00
C ILE A 93 -3.23 5.79 -11.87
N LYS A 94 -2.53 6.03 -12.99
CA LYS A 94 -1.34 6.89 -13.00
C LYS A 94 -1.66 8.34 -12.59
N THR A 95 -2.80 8.85 -13.03
CA THR A 95 -3.24 10.21 -12.71
C THR A 95 -3.57 10.30 -11.23
N TRP A 96 -4.32 9.34 -10.69
CA TRP A 96 -4.59 9.26 -9.26
C TRP A 96 -3.31 9.18 -8.42
N GLU A 97 -2.34 8.35 -8.81
CA GLU A 97 -1.03 8.28 -8.15
C GLU A 97 -0.29 9.63 -8.15
N LYS A 98 -0.32 10.37 -9.27
CA LYS A 98 0.27 11.71 -9.35
C LYS A 98 -0.46 12.71 -8.45
N LEU A 99 -1.78 12.62 -8.32
CA LEU A 99 -2.59 13.51 -7.47
C LEU A 99 -2.32 13.24 -5.99
N LEU A 100 -2.23 11.97 -5.60
CA LEU A 100 -1.84 11.55 -4.25
C LEU A 100 -0.50 12.16 -3.84
N LYS A 101 0.51 12.10 -4.71
CA LYS A 101 1.84 12.70 -4.43
C LYS A 101 1.82 14.22 -4.28
N LYS A 102 0.77 14.90 -4.74
CA LYS A 102 0.64 16.36 -4.69
C LYS A 102 -0.07 16.87 -3.44
N GLU A 103 -0.76 16.01 -2.70
CA GLU A 103 -1.68 16.43 -1.65
C GLU A 103 -1.68 15.48 -0.45
N ASP A 104 -1.30 16.00 0.72
CA ASP A 104 -1.07 15.20 1.93
C ASP A 104 -2.37 14.56 2.46
N ASP A 105 -3.51 15.25 2.38
CA ASP A 105 -4.80 14.71 2.82
C ASP A 105 -5.18 13.46 2.01
N LEU A 106 -4.85 13.46 0.72
CA LEU A 106 -5.08 12.30 -0.14
C LEU A 106 -4.14 11.15 0.23
N GLN A 107 -2.87 11.44 0.57
CA GLN A 107 -1.94 10.39 1.05
C GLN A 107 -2.42 9.76 2.35
N VAL A 108 -3.01 10.54 3.25
CA VAL A 108 -3.64 10.02 4.47
C VAL A 108 -4.79 9.09 4.11
N VAL A 109 -5.66 9.48 3.18
CA VAL A 109 -6.73 8.60 2.69
C VAL A 109 -6.15 7.28 2.15
N GLU A 110 -5.12 7.34 1.31
CA GLU A 110 -4.49 6.13 0.78
C GLU A 110 -3.91 5.25 1.90
N SER A 111 -3.21 5.84 2.87
CA SER A 111 -2.62 5.08 3.99
C SER A 111 -3.66 4.33 4.84
N VAL A 112 -4.90 4.81 4.87
CA VAL A 112 -6.01 4.23 5.64
C VAL A 112 -6.79 3.22 4.82
N THR A 113 -6.90 3.42 3.51
CA THR A 113 -7.85 2.68 2.66
C THR A 113 -7.19 1.72 1.67
N GLY A 114 -5.94 2.00 1.25
CA GLY A 114 -5.19 1.20 0.28
C GLY A 114 -5.81 1.14 -1.12
N GLY A 115 -6.60 2.13 -1.50
CA GLY A 115 -7.39 2.08 -2.74
C GLY A 115 -6.56 2.18 -4.01
N LEU A 116 -5.48 2.96 -4.03
CA LEU A 116 -4.57 3.04 -5.18
C LEU A 116 -3.83 1.70 -5.36
N ASP A 117 -3.32 1.14 -4.26
CA ASP A 117 -2.65 -0.16 -4.30
C ASP A 117 -3.59 -1.26 -4.80
N ALA A 118 -4.78 -1.35 -4.21
CA ALA A 118 -5.85 -2.25 -4.67
C ALA A 118 -6.18 -2.04 -6.15
N SER A 119 -6.23 -0.79 -6.62
CA SER A 119 -6.48 -0.50 -8.05
C SER A 119 -5.41 -1.05 -8.97
N LYS A 120 -4.13 -0.92 -8.60
CA LYS A 120 -3.01 -1.47 -9.37
C LYS A 120 -3.11 -2.99 -9.44
N HIS A 121 -3.49 -3.63 -8.32
CA HIS A 121 -3.67 -5.07 -8.25
C HIS A 121 -4.88 -5.56 -9.04
N THR A 122 -6.05 -4.91 -8.91
CA THR A 122 -7.25 -5.20 -9.70
C THR A 122 -6.97 -5.03 -11.20
N PHE A 123 -6.29 -3.95 -11.60
CA PHE A 123 -5.89 -3.76 -12.99
C PHE A 123 -5.00 -4.91 -13.50
N LYS A 124 -3.99 -5.31 -12.73
CA LYS A 124 -3.13 -6.45 -13.08
C LYS A 124 -3.92 -7.74 -13.20
N TYR A 125 -4.86 -7.99 -12.30
CA TYR A 125 -5.74 -9.15 -12.32
C TYR A 125 -6.58 -9.19 -13.60
N ILE A 126 -7.22 -8.09 -14.00
CA ILE A 126 -8.03 -8.01 -15.24
C ILE A 126 -7.17 -8.23 -16.49
N VAL A 127 -5.96 -7.66 -16.53
CA VAL A 127 -5.02 -7.87 -17.66
C VAL A 127 -4.65 -9.35 -17.79
N GLN A 128 -4.51 -10.07 -16.67
CA GLN A 128 -4.18 -11.50 -16.66
C GLN A 128 -5.39 -12.40 -16.91
N ASN A 129 -6.59 -11.94 -16.55
CA ASN A 129 -7.85 -12.67 -16.63
C ASN A 129 -8.88 -11.86 -17.45
N PRO A 130 -8.76 -11.83 -18.78
CA PRO A 130 -9.57 -10.97 -19.65
C PRO A 130 -11.09 -11.20 -19.55
N GLN A 131 -11.51 -12.40 -19.13
CA GLN A 131 -12.92 -12.75 -18.88
C GLN A 131 -13.55 -11.94 -17.75
N GLU A 132 -12.73 -11.41 -16.85
CA GLU A 132 -13.17 -10.65 -15.68
C GLU A 132 -13.50 -9.20 -16.03
N LEU A 133 -13.24 -8.74 -17.27
CA LEU A 133 -13.52 -7.36 -17.69
C LEU A 133 -14.98 -6.98 -17.42
N THR A 134 -15.92 -7.83 -17.83
CA THR A 134 -17.36 -7.55 -17.71
C THR A 134 -17.80 -7.46 -16.25
N LYS A 135 -17.21 -8.28 -15.37
CA LYS A 135 -17.43 -8.23 -13.93
C LYS A 135 -16.85 -6.97 -13.29
N GLN A 136 -15.78 -6.43 -13.87
CA GLN A 136 -15.07 -5.25 -13.38
C GLN A 136 -15.42 -3.96 -14.13
N ASN A 137 -16.54 -3.93 -14.86
CA ASN A 137 -17.01 -2.75 -15.60
C ASN A 137 -17.18 -1.53 -14.69
N GLU A 138 -17.74 -1.70 -13.48
CA GLU A 138 -17.94 -0.58 -12.56
C GLU A 138 -16.61 0.04 -12.12
N PHE A 139 -15.64 -0.80 -11.75
CA PHE A 139 -14.30 -0.36 -11.42
C PHE A 139 -13.65 0.43 -12.57
N LEU A 140 -13.72 -0.10 -13.80
CA LEU A 140 -13.04 0.45 -14.97
C LEU A 140 -13.66 1.77 -15.46
N TYR A 141 -14.99 1.85 -15.57
CA TYR A 141 -15.68 2.99 -16.22
C TYR A 141 -16.26 4.01 -15.26
N LYS A 142 -16.42 3.66 -13.98
CA LYS A 142 -17.03 4.55 -12.99
C LYS A 142 -16.04 4.88 -11.89
N ASP A 143 -15.51 3.89 -11.18
CA ASP A 143 -14.78 4.15 -9.94
C ASP A 143 -13.44 4.84 -10.21
N LEU A 144 -12.64 4.32 -11.14
CA LEU A 144 -11.35 4.93 -11.50
C LEU A 144 -11.50 6.37 -12.04
N PRO A 145 -12.36 6.63 -13.06
CA PRO A 145 -12.57 8.00 -13.53
C PRO A 145 -13.10 8.94 -12.45
N ASN A 146 -14.02 8.47 -11.59
CA ASN A 146 -14.59 9.30 -10.54
C ASN A 146 -13.58 9.60 -9.42
N MET A 147 -12.70 8.65 -9.10
CA MET A 147 -11.62 8.87 -8.14
C MET A 147 -10.68 9.99 -8.59
N VAL A 148 -10.29 9.98 -9.87
CA VAL A 148 -9.49 11.06 -10.46
C VAL A 148 -10.24 12.39 -10.38
N LYS A 149 -11.50 12.45 -10.85
CA LYS A 149 -12.31 13.68 -10.84
C LYS A 149 -12.48 14.27 -9.44
N LEU A 150 -12.78 13.44 -8.44
CA LEU A 150 -12.94 13.88 -7.05
C LEU A 150 -11.62 14.40 -6.49
N SER A 151 -10.51 13.71 -6.75
CA SER A 151 -9.18 14.12 -6.29
C SER A 151 -8.73 15.45 -6.93
N GLU A 152 -8.97 15.63 -8.23
CA GLU A 152 -8.71 16.89 -8.94
C GLU A 152 -9.55 18.03 -8.37
N LYS A 153 -10.86 17.80 -8.19
CA LYS A 153 -11.78 18.77 -7.60
C LYS A 153 -11.33 19.18 -6.19
N PHE A 154 -10.94 18.22 -5.35
CA PHE A 154 -10.45 18.49 -4.00
C PHE A 154 -9.20 19.40 -4.02
N ILE A 155 -8.21 19.06 -4.85
CA ILE A 155 -6.98 19.85 -4.98
C ILE A 155 -7.28 21.25 -5.54
N GLU A 156 -8.21 21.37 -6.49
CA GLU A 156 -8.63 22.66 -7.05
C GLU A 156 -9.29 23.55 -6.01
N MET A 157 -10.25 23.02 -5.25
CA MET A 157 -10.89 23.75 -4.16
C MET A 157 -9.89 24.17 -3.08
N LYS A 158 -8.92 23.30 -2.75
CA LYS A 158 -7.90 23.60 -1.74
C LYS A 158 -6.98 24.77 -2.15
N LYS A 159 -6.80 25.01 -3.44
CA LYS A 159 -5.99 26.14 -3.98
C LYS A 159 -6.70 27.49 -3.92
N GLN A 160 -8.01 27.54 -3.69
CA GLN A 160 -8.74 28.80 -3.64
C GLN A 160 -8.25 29.67 -2.46
N SER A 161 -8.02 30.95 -2.73
CA SER A 161 -7.39 31.89 -1.78
C SER A 161 -8.32 32.35 -0.66
N VAL A 162 -9.64 32.23 -0.85
CA VAL A 162 -10.66 32.58 0.14
C VAL A 162 -11.30 31.30 0.66
N ARG A 163 -11.17 31.03 1.96
CA ARG A 163 -11.81 29.90 2.64
C ARG A 163 -13.06 30.38 3.35
N THR A 164 -14.22 30.24 2.72
CA THR A 164 -15.51 30.43 3.39
C THR A 164 -15.89 29.16 4.16
N GLU A 165 -16.88 29.27 5.06
CA GLU A 165 -17.42 28.10 5.78
C GLU A 165 -17.98 27.05 4.81
N ASP A 166 -18.71 27.48 3.77
CA ASP A 166 -19.22 26.59 2.72
C ASP A 166 -18.08 25.87 1.97
N ILE A 167 -16.99 26.57 1.62
CA ILE A 167 -15.85 25.94 0.93
C ILE A 167 -15.18 24.88 1.82
N ASN A 168 -15.07 25.15 3.13
CA ASN A 168 -14.51 24.16 4.05
C ASN A 168 -15.41 22.93 4.19
N ARG A 169 -16.74 23.12 4.26
CA ARG A 169 -17.70 22.00 4.25
C ARG A 169 -17.57 21.18 2.97
N ASP A 170 -17.53 21.84 1.81
CA ASP A 170 -17.45 21.15 0.51
C ASP A 170 -16.12 20.37 0.35
N LEU A 171 -15.03 20.87 0.94
CA LEU A 171 -13.75 20.17 1.03
C LEU A 171 -13.85 18.91 1.89
N ASP A 172 -14.44 19.01 3.07
CA ASP A 172 -14.62 17.89 4.00
C ASP A 172 -15.52 16.81 3.38
N GLU A 173 -16.63 17.21 2.76
CA GLU A 173 -17.54 16.31 2.05
C GLU A 173 -16.84 15.63 0.87
N THR A 174 -16.07 16.37 0.07
CA THR A 174 -15.35 15.79 -1.06
C THR A 174 -14.27 14.82 -0.59
N LEU A 175 -13.54 15.13 0.48
CA LEU A 175 -12.55 14.21 1.05
C LEU A 175 -13.20 12.94 1.61
N LEU A 176 -14.37 13.05 2.22
CA LEU A 176 -15.15 11.90 2.67
C LEU A 176 -15.60 11.01 1.50
N LEU A 177 -16.03 11.61 0.39
CA LEU A 177 -16.39 10.87 -0.82
C LEU A 177 -15.18 10.13 -1.42
N ILE A 178 -14.02 10.80 -1.50
CA ILE A 178 -12.76 10.17 -1.92
C ILE A 178 -12.43 8.98 -1.03
N LYS A 179 -12.47 9.16 0.30
CA LYS A 179 -12.20 8.08 1.26
C LYS A 179 -13.16 6.90 1.10
N THR A 180 -14.45 7.20 0.91
CA THR A 180 -15.49 6.18 0.74
C THR A 180 -15.27 5.38 -0.54
N LEU A 181 -15.00 6.08 -1.66
CA LEU A 181 -14.73 5.44 -2.94
C LEU A 181 -13.43 4.61 -2.89
N SER A 182 -12.38 5.13 -2.25
CA SER A 182 -11.11 4.43 -2.08
C SER A 182 -11.29 3.13 -1.29
N ASN A 183 -12.06 3.16 -0.20
CA ASN A 183 -12.44 1.97 0.55
C ASN A 183 -13.27 0.98 -0.28
N SER A 184 -14.21 1.47 -1.09
CA SER A 184 -15.04 0.62 -1.96
C SER A 184 -14.18 -0.13 -2.97
N ILE A 185 -13.22 0.56 -3.60
CA ILE A 185 -12.27 -0.03 -4.54
C ILE A 185 -11.40 -1.10 -3.86
N SER A 186 -10.90 -0.79 -2.65
CA SER A 186 -10.12 -1.74 -1.84
C SER A 186 -10.93 -2.99 -1.49
N LYS A 187 -12.19 -2.81 -1.08
CA LYS A 187 -13.13 -3.90 -0.80
C LYS A 187 -13.42 -4.76 -2.03
N ASN A 188 -13.63 -4.15 -3.20
CA ASN A 188 -13.79 -4.88 -4.46
C ASN A 188 -12.58 -5.78 -4.76
N TYR A 189 -11.36 -5.27 -4.57
CA TYR A 189 -10.16 -6.11 -4.73
C TYR A 189 -10.13 -7.30 -3.75
N HIS A 190 -10.53 -7.08 -2.49
CA HIS A 190 -10.66 -8.18 -1.53
C HIS A 190 -11.71 -9.21 -1.93
N GLU A 191 -12.82 -8.80 -2.54
CA GLU A 191 -13.86 -9.70 -3.05
C GLU A 191 -13.30 -10.57 -4.19
N ILE A 192 -12.54 -9.99 -5.12
CA ILE A 192 -11.83 -10.75 -6.18
C ILE A 192 -10.94 -11.84 -5.57
N LEU A 193 -10.15 -11.50 -4.54
CA LEU A 193 -9.28 -12.48 -3.87
C LEU A 193 -10.06 -13.60 -3.15
N MET A 194 -11.22 -13.29 -2.60
CA MET A 194 -12.06 -14.28 -1.91
C MET A 194 -12.74 -15.23 -2.90
N ASP A 195 -13.18 -14.73 -4.05
CA ASP A 195 -13.75 -15.54 -5.12
C ASP A 195 -12.73 -16.57 -5.63
N ASP A 196 -11.47 -16.16 -5.85
CA ASP A 196 -10.39 -17.08 -6.23
C ASP A 196 -10.17 -18.18 -5.19
N VAL A 197 -10.19 -17.85 -3.89
CA VAL A 197 -10.05 -18.84 -2.80
C VAL A 197 -11.20 -19.84 -2.79
N ASN A 198 -12.44 -19.39 -3.02
CA ASN A 198 -13.60 -20.27 -3.03
C ASN A 198 -13.56 -21.23 -4.22
N ILE A 199 -13.11 -20.77 -5.39
CA ILE A 199 -12.90 -21.63 -6.56
C ILE A 199 -11.89 -22.75 -6.24
N ILE A 200 -10.75 -22.41 -5.61
CA ILE A 200 -9.72 -23.38 -5.24
C ILE A 200 -10.27 -24.43 -4.26
N LYS A 201 -11.01 -24.01 -3.22
CA LYS A 201 -11.59 -24.94 -2.25
C LYS A 201 -12.55 -25.94 -2.89
N HIS A 202 -13.43 -25.46 -3.76
CA HIS A 202 -14.36 -26.33 -4.45
C HIS A 202 -13.67 -27.30 -5.40
N GLN A 203 -12.62 -26.88 -6.12
CA GLN A 203 -11.83 -27.80 -6.96
C GLN A 203 -11.17 -28.93 -6.15
N VAL A 204 -10.63 -28.63 -4.95
CA VAL A 204 -10.02 -29.65 -4.08
C VAL A 204 -11.05 -30.64 -3.51
N ASP A 205 -12.30 -30.22 -3.32
CA ASP A 205 -13.35 -31.09 -2.81
C ASP A 205 -13.96 -32.02 -3.87
N PHE A 206 -13.79 -31.75 -5.17
CA PHE A 206 -14.21 -32.65 -6.25
C PHE A 206 -13.24 -33.81 -6.54
N ASP A 207 -12.01 -33.75 -6.02
CA ASP A 207 -10.97 -34.78 -6.20
C ASP A 207 -10.96 -35.86 -5.09
N LYS A 208 -12.07 -36.02 -4.36
CA LYS A 208 -12.26 -37.08 -3.33
C LYS A 208 -13.45 -37.98 -3.65
#